data_AF-A0A914W2V6-F1
#
_entry.id   AF-A0A914W2V6-F1
#
_cell.length_a   1.000
_cell.length_b   1.000
_cell.length_c   1.000
_cell.angle_alpha   90.00
_cell.angle_beta   90.00
_cell.angle_gamma   90.00
#
_symmetry.space_group_name_H-M   'P 1'
#
loop_
_entity.id
_entity.type
_entity.pdbx_description
1 polymer ?
#
loop_
_entity_poly.entity_id
_entity_poly.type
_entity_poly.pdbx_seq_one_letter_code
_entity_poly.pdbx_strand_id
1 'polypeptide(L)'
;MVDMYTQLTYREDGIELIPGASAGQRSTVLNRMPMAKRGKPICAINIAGQTVASGGRSLSNLAEALATATLTKVVLKVGMTKKDIVVITMYQAQRRLIIHAIEQEGVGEITFLTLIRLREVKPN
;
A
#
# COMPACT_ATOMS: atom_id res chain seq x y z
N MET A 1 -24.03 2.61 16.71
CA MET A 1 -22.80 3.16 16.10
C MET A 1 -22.15 2.00 15.38
N VAL A 2 -22.28 1.91 14.04
CA VAL A 2 -21.86 0.72 13.28
C VAL A 2 -20.36 0.82 12.99
N ASP A 3 -19.62 -0.15 13.50
CA ASP A 3 -18.18 -0.27 13.37
C ASP A 3 -17.82 -0.65 11.92
N MET A 4 -16.92 0.08 11.28
CA MET A 4 -16.61 -0.13 9.86
C MET A 4 -15.66 -1.32 9.64
N TYR A 5 -15.17 -1.96 10.71
CA TYR A 5 -14.50 -3.26 10.63
C TYR A 5 -15.47 -4.39 10.23
N THR A 6 -16.78 -4.17 10.35
CA THR A 6 -17.82 -5.14 10.02
C THR A 6 -18.29 -5.07 8.57
N GLN A 7 -17.72 -4.21 7.72
CA GLN A 7 -18.21 -4.00 6.34
C GLN A 7 -17.11 -3.84 5.26
N LEU A 8 -15.98 -4.54 5.41
CA LEU A 8 -15.34 -5.14 4.22
C LEU A 8 -15.93 -6.54 4.00
N THR A 9 -17.26 -6.61 3.97
CA THR A 9 -17.97 -7.80 3.52
C THR A 9 -17.87 -7.80 2.01
N TYR A 10 -16.78 -8.37 1.52
CA TYR A 10 -16.73 -8.82 0.14
C TYR A 10 -17.82 -9.87 -0.03
N ARG A 11 -18.72 -9.62 -0.98
CA ARG A 11 -19.74 -10.56 -1.41
C ARG A 11 -19.51 -10.82 -2.89
N GLU A 12 -19.11 -12.04 -3.20
CA GLU A 12 -19.05 -12.57 -4.56
C GLU A 12 -19.84 -13.88 -4.56
N ASP A 13 -20.74 -14.03 -5.52
CA ASP A 13 -21.58 -15.23 -5.70
C ASP A 13 -22.34 -15.70 -4.45
N GLY A 14 -22.77 -14.76 -3.59
CA GLY A 14 -23.54 -15.06 -2.38
C GLY A 14 -22.70 -15.52 -1.19
N ILE A 15 -21.37 -15.57 -1.30
CA ILE A 15 -20.46 -15.90 -0.19
C ILE A 15 -20.04 -14.60 0.49
N GLU A 16 -20.28 -14.50 1.79
CA GLU A 16 -19.84 -13.38 2.62
C GLU A 16 -18.50 -13.72 3.29
N LEU A 17 -17.48 -12.88 3.08
CA LEU A 17 -16.24 -13.00 3.83
C LEU A 17 -16.46 -12.57 5.29
N ILE A 18 -16.48 -13.57 6.19
CA ILE A 18 -16.58 -13.35 7.64
C ILE A 18 -15.16 -13.14 8.20
N PRO A 19 -14.87 -12.00 8.86
CA PRO A 19 -13.55 -11.76 9.45
C PRO A 19 -13.25 -12.76 10.58
N GLY A 20 -12.20 -13.57 10.43
CA GLY A 20 -11.73 -14.49 11.48
C GLY A 20 -10.97 -13.82 12.65
N ALA A 21 -10.81 -12.50 12.63
CA ALA A 21 -10.10 -11.75 13.66
C ALA A 21 -10.76 -10.39 13.93
N SER A 22 -10.86 -10.03 15.21
CA SER A 22 -11.43 -8.77 15.69
C SER A 22 -10.51 -7.57 15.43
N ALA A 23 -11.09 -6.36 15.49
CA ALA A 23 -10.33 -5.11 15.42
C ALA A 23 -9.27 -5.00 16.54
N GLY A 24 -9.57 -5.49 17.75
CA GLY A 24 -8.62 -5.52 18.87
C GLY A 24 -7.42 -6.43 18.62
N GLN A 25 -7.63 -7.58 17.97
CA GLN A 25 -6.54 -8.47 17.55
C GLN A 25 -5.69 -7.88 16.42
N ARG A 26 -6.24 -6.94 15.64
CA ARG A 26 -5.54 -6.19 14.58
C ARG A 26 -5.01 -4.83 15.05
N SER A 27 -5.30 -4.43 16.29
CA SER A 27 -4.96 -3.15 16.88
C SER A 27 -3.54 -3.18 17.44
N THR A 28 -2.56 -3.09 16.54
CA THR A 28 -1.15 -2.82 16.85
C THR A 28 -0.77 -1.41 16.40
N VAL A 29 0.53 -1.10 16.30
CA VAL A 29 1.23 0.18 16.01
C VAL A 29 0.48 1.24 15.16
N LEU A 30 -0.47 0.84 14.32
CA LEU A 30 -1.41 1.71 13.59
C LEU A 30 -2.10 2.79 14.45
N ASN A 31 -2.35 2.54 15.74
CA ASN A 31 -2.90 3.58 16.65
C ASN A 31 -1.93 4.75 16.90
N ARG A 32 -0.62 4.55 16.65
CA ARG A 32 0.43 5.57 16.75
C ARG A 32 0.64 6.31 15.43
N MET A 33 0.05 5.83 14.33
CA MET A 33 0.12 6.52 13.04
C MET A 33 -0.71 7.81 13.07
N PRO A 34 -0.24 8.90 12.44
CA PRO A 34 -1.02 10.11 12.26
C PRO A 34 -2.09 9.88 11.18
N MET A 35 -3.15 9.17 11.54
CA MET A 35 -4.26 8.83 10.63
C MET A 35 -5.30 9.95 10.58
N ALA A 36 -5.84 10.21 9.39
CA ALA A 36 -6.93 11.18 9.20
C ALA A 36 -8.19 10.84 10.03
N LYS A 37 -8.44 9.55 10.30
CA LYS A 37 -9.53 9.08 11.17
C LYS A 37 -9.02 8.01 12.14
N ARG A 38 -9.14 8.28 13.44
CA ARG A 38 -8.79 7.32 14.51
C ARG A 38 -9.60 6.03 14.36
N GLY A 39 -8.96 4.89 14.58
CA GLY A 39 -9.59 3.57 14.45
C GLY A 39 -9.86 3.12 13.01
N LYS A 40 -9.38 3.86 11.98
CA LYS A 40 -9.46 3.44 10.57
C LYS A 40 -8.06 3.34 9.97
N PRO A 41 -7.51 2.13 9.79
CA PRO A 41 -6.13 1.93 9.33
C PRO A 41 -5.97 2.04 7.82
N ILE A 42 -6.93 2.66 7.12
CA ILE A 42 -6.95 2.82 5.68
C ILE A 42 -7.15 4.31 5.39
N CYS A 43 -6.30 4.85 4.54
CA CYS A 43 -6.43 6.21 4.03
C CYS A 43 -6.06 6.24 2.55
N ALA A 44 -6.83 7.01 1.79
CA ALA A 44 -6.47 7.39 0.43
C ALA A 44 -5.82 8.77 0.49
N ILE A 45 -4.63 8.90 -0.08
CA ILE A 45 -3.91 10.16 -0.13
C ILE A 45 -3.89 10.61 -1.58
N ASN A 46 -4.48 11.77 -1.85
CA ASN A 46 -4.45 12.36 -3.17
C ASN A 46 -3.10 13.04 -3.40
N ILE A 47 -2.31 12.52 -4.34
CA ILE A 47 -1.00 13.06 -4.68
C ILE A 47 -1.06 13.68 -6.08
N ALA A 48 -0.93 15.01 -6.14
CA ALA A 48 -0.82 15.70 -7.41
C ALA A 48 0.58 15.46 -8.00
N GLY A 49 0.64 14.91 -9.21
CA GLY A 49 1.89 14.63 -9.90
C GLY A 49 1.68 14.31 -11.37
N GLN A 50 2.74 14.47 -12.16
CA GLN A 50 2.72 14.12 -13.57
C GLN A 50 3.09 12.65 -13.77
N THR A 51 2.28 11.94 -14.53
CA THR A 51 2.61 10.59 -14.99
C THR A 51 3.51 10.67 -16.23
N VAL A 52 4.65 9.99 -16.17
CA VAL A 52 5.63 9.88 -17.26
C VAL A 52 5.66 8.44 -17.76
N ALA A 53 5.59 8.29 -19.09
CA ALA A 53 5.75 7.00 -19.74
C ALA A 53 7.24 6.70 -20.01
N SER A 54 7.74 5.59 -19.48
CA SER A 54 9.08 5.06 -19.78
C SER A 54 9.01 4.15 -21.00
N GLY A 55 9.49 4.63 -22.15
CA GLY A 55 9.60 3.82 -23.38
C GLY A 55 8.28 3.22 -23.87
N GLY A 56 7.15 3.89 -23.58
CA GLY A 56 5.81 3.52 -24.03
C GLY A 56 5.17 2.28 -23.38
N ARG A 57 5.84 1.59 -22.44
CA ARG A 57 5.36 0.31 -21.86
C ARG A 57 5.18 0.32 -20.34
N SER A 58 5.60 1.37 -19.66
CA SER A 58 5.50 1.47 -18.20
C SER A 58 5.31 2.92 -17.78
N LEU A 59 4.57 3.14 -16.70
CA LEU A 59 4.26 4.48 -16.19
C LEU A 59 4.99 4.71 -14.85
N SER A 60 5.28 5.97 -14.57
CA SER A 60 5.84 6.40 -13.29
C SER A 60 5.35 7.80 -12.92
N ASN A 61 5.29 8.08 -11.63
CA ASN A 61 4.93 9.36 -11.05
C ASN A 61 5.90 9.65 -9.89
N LEU A 62 6.71 10.70 -10.05
CA LEU A 62 7.72 11.09 -9.07
C LEU A 62 7.12 11.58 -7.75
N ALA A 63 6.02 12.33 -7.81
CA ALA A 63 5.36 12.85 -6.60
C ALA A 63 4.85 11.68 -5.74
N GLU A 64 4.26 10.66 -6.37
CA GLU A 64 3.83 9.43 -5.67
C GLU A 64 5.02 8.65 -5.10
N ALA A 65 6.15 8.61 -5.80
CA ALA A 65 7.34 7.91 -5.31
C ALA A 65 7.93 8.57 -4.07
N LEU A 66 8.06 9.91 -4.07
CA LEU A 66 8.53 10.68 -2.92
C LEU A 66 7.55 10.61 -1.74
N ALA A 67 6.24 10.67 -2.01
CA ALA A 67 5.21 10.50 -0.99
C ALA A 67 5.29 9.09 -0.36
N THR A 68 5.49 8.05 -1.17
CA THR A 68 5.66 6.67 -0.69
C THR A 68 6.87 6.56 0.22
N ALA A 69 8.03 7.10 -0.18
CA ALA A 69 9.23 7.08 0.64
C ALA A 69 9.05 7.80 1.99
N THR A 70 8.39 8.97 1.96
CA THR A 70 8.03 9.73 3.17
C THR A 70 7.13 8.91 4.10
N LEU A 71 6.10 8.26 3.56
CA LEU A 71 5.19 7.41 4.32
C LEU A 71 5.91 6.21 4.94
N THR A 72 6.79 5.55 4.18
CA THR A 72 7.63 4.46 4.71
C THR A 72 8.44 4.93 5.92
N LYS A 73 9.05 6.12 5.85
CA LYS A 73 9.81 6.71 6.96
C LYS A 73 8.92 7.02 8.17
N VAL A 74 7.71 7.52 7.96
CA VAL A 74 6.73 7.75 9.04
C VAL A 74 6.35 6.43 9.72
N VAL A 75 6.07 5.38 8.92
CA VAL A 75 5.72 4.05 9.42
C VAL A 75 6.85 3.45 10.25
N LEU A 76 8.10 3.61 9.85
CA LEU A 76 9.26 3.18 10.64
C LEU A 76 9.38 3.98 11.95
N LYS A 77 9.16 5.30 11.91
CA LYS A 77 9.24 6.17 13.10
C LYS A 77 8.22 5.80 14.19
N VAL A 78 7.05 5.25 13.82
CA VAL A 78 6.04 4.82 14.81
C VAL A 78 6.31 3.44 15.41
N GLY A 79 7.40 2.77 14.98
CA GLY A 79 7.90 1.53 15.54
C GLY A 79 7.61 0.27 14.72
N MET A 80 7.17 0.40 13.46
CA MET A 80 7.17 -0.74 12.55
C MET A 80 8.60 -1.02 12.06
N THR A 81 8.87 -2.26 11.69
CA THR A 81 10.14 -2.66 11.08
C THR A 81 9.99 -2.73 9.57
N LYS A 82 11.13 -2.79 8.86
CA LYS A 82 11.14 -2.95 7.39
C LYS A 82 10.39 -4.19 6.91
N LYS A 83 10.36 -5.25 7.74
CA LYS A 83 9.68 -6.53 7.44
C LYS A 83 8.16 -6.41 7.48
N ASP A 84 7.63 -5.37 8.15
CA ASP A 84 6.20 -5.12 8.28
C ASP A 84 5.65 -4.26 7.13
N ILE A 85 6.53 -3.80 6.22
CA ILE A 85 6.19 -2.85 5.15
C ILE A 85 6.34 -3.53 3.79
N VAL A 86 5.27 -3.47 3.00
CA VAL A 86 5.28 -3.88 1.59
C VAL A 86 4.75 -2.72 0.75
N VAL A 87 5.48 -2.38 -0.31
CA VAL A 87 5.01 -1.44 -1.33
C VAL A 87 4.59 -2.22 -2.57
N ILE A 88 3.36 -1.96 -3.02
CA ILE A 88 2.78 -2.61 -4.20
C ILE A 88 2.55 -1.56 -5.28
N THR A 89 2.99 -1.84 -6.50
CA THR A 89 2.70 -0.99 -7.67
C THR A 89 2.47 -1.84 -8.92
N MET A 90 1.71 -1.33 -9.88
CA MET A 90 1.43 -2.04 -11.14
C MET A 90 2.57 -1.90 -12.15
N TYR A 91 3.40 -0.84 -12.03
CA TYR A 91 4.34 -0.46 -13.07
C TYR A 91 5.78 -0.66 -12.63
N GLN A 92 6.57 -1.36 -13.46
CA GLN A 92 7.99 -1.57 -13.22
C GLN A 92 8.80 -0.26 -13.17
N ALA A 93 8.44 0.75 -14.00
CA ALA A 93 9.08 2.06 -13.94
C ALA A 93 8.80 2.75 -12.59
N GLN A 94 7.56 2.69 -12.10
CA GLN A 94 7.22 3.21 -10.78
C GLN A 94 7.96 2.49 -9.65
N ARG A 95 8.08 1.15 -9.72
CA ARG A 95 8.85 0.39 -8.72
C ARG A 95 10.29 0.89 -8.60
N ARG A 96 10.98 1.07 -9.73
CA ARG A 96 12.36 1.59 -9.73
C ARG A 96 12.45 2.98 -9.11
N LEU A 97 11.50 3.86 -9.45
CA LEU A 97 11.47 5.22 -8.93
C LEU A 97 11.26 5.26 -7.41
N ILE A 98 10.37 4.41 -6.88
CA ILE A 98 10.14 4.31 -5.43
C ILE A 98 11.38 3.75 -4.72
N ILE A 99 12.04 2.73 -5.27
CA ILE A 99 13.29 2.18 -4.71
C ILE A 99 14.31 3.29 -4.55
N HIS A 100 14.57 4.06 -5.62
CA HIS A 100 15.49 5.18 -5.56
C HIS A 100 15.06 6.25 -4.54
N ALA A 101 13.79 6.61 -4.48
CA ALA A 101 13.30 7.58 -3.49
C ALA A 101 13.52 7.09 -2.04
N ILE A 102 13.31 5.81 -1.77
CA ILE A 102 13.51 5.18 -0.46
C ILE A 102 15.00 5.11 -0.08
N GLU A 103 15.88 4.86 -1.05
CA GLU A 103 17.33 4.91 -0.87
C GLU A 103 17.80 6.33 -0.50
N GLN A 104 17.30 7.35 -1.20
CA GLN A 104 17.64 8.76 -0.93
C GLN A 104 17.16 9.22 0.45
N GLU A 105 16.06 8.67 0.96
CA GLU A 105 15.56 8.96 2.31
C GLU A 105 16.35 8.25 3.43
N GLY A 106 17.36 7.44 3.08
CA GLY A 106 18.20 6.69 4.03
C GLY A 106 17.48 5.51 4.69
N VAL A 107 16.33 5.10 4.14
CA VAL A 107 15.51 4.03 4.71
C VAL A 107 16.12 2.66 4.44
N GLY A 108 16.76 2.45 3.28
CA GLY A 108 17.31 1.17 2.84
C GLY A 108 16.24 0.18 2.34
N GLU A 109 16.59 -1.10 2.21
CA GLU A 109 15.74 -2.07 1.50
C GLU A 109 14.45 -2.43 2.24
N ILE A 110 13.32 -2.39 1.50
CA ILE A 110 12.00 -2.89 1.92
C ILE A 110 11.45 -3.84 0.85
N THR A 111 10.42 -4.60 1.18
CA THR A 111 9.80 -5.52 0.22
C THR A 111 8.95 -4.78 -0.80
N PHE A 112 9.15 -5.11 -2.08
CA PHE A 112 8.38 -4.59 -3.21
C PHE A 112 7.71 -5.70 -3.99
N LEU A 113 6.44 -5.51 -4.31
CA LEU A 113 5.70 -6.39 -5.23
C LEU A 113 5.23 -5.58 -6.43
N THR A 114 5.52 -6.10 -7.63
CA THR A 114 4.88 -5.60 -8.85
C THR A 114 3.78 -6.57 -9.25
N LEU A 115 2.55 -6.10 -9.30
CA LEU A 115 1.44 -6.92 -9.77
C LEU A 115 1.58 -7.13 -11.28
N ILE A 116 1.92 -8.35 -11.68
CA ILE A 116 1.89 -8.78 -13.07
C ILE A 116 0.44 -9.17 -13.36
N ARG A 117 -0.16 -8.56 -14.38
CA ARG A 117 -1.51 -8.89 -14.85
C ARG A 117 -1.60 -10.41 -15.01
N LEU A 118 -2.47 -11.07 -14.23
CA LEU A 118 -2.81 -12.47 -14.46
C LEU A 118 -3.34 -12.54 -15.89
N ARG A 119 -2.60 -13.20 -16.80
CA ARG A 119 -3.17 -13.59 -18.08
C ARG A 119 -4.23 -14.62 -17.75
N GLU A 120 -5.43 -14.46 -18.30
CA GLU A 120 -6.46 -15.50 -18.26
C GLU A 120 -5.83 -16.82 -18.70
N VAL A 121 -5.67 -17.74 -17.75
CA VAL A 121 -5.37 -19.13 -18.06
C VAL A 121 -6.68 -19.67 -18.59
N LYS A 122 -6.82 -19.73 -19.92
CA LYS A 122 -7.94 -20.44 -20.52
C LYS A 122 -7.86 -21.89 -20.04
N PRO A 123 -8.93 -22.46 -19.44
CA PRO A 123 -8.98 -23.89 -19.21
C PRO A 123 -8.93 -24.60 -20.57
N ASN A 124 -8.07 -25.62 -20.67
CA ASN A 124 -8.05 -26.56 -21.79
C ASN A 124 -9.24 -27.51 -21.72
#